data_AF-A0A1W9PNZ5-F1
#
_entry.id   AF-A0A1W9PNZ5-F1
#
_cell.length_a   1.000
_cell.length_b   1.000
_cell.length_c   1.000
_cell.angle_alpha   90.00
_cell.angle_beta   90.00
_cell.angle_gamma   90.00
#
_symmetry.space_group_name_H-M   'P 1'
#
loop_
_entity.id
_entity.type
_entity.pdbx_description
1 polymer ?
#
loop_
_entity_poly.entity_id
_entity_poly.type
_entity_poly.pdbx_seq_one_letter_code
_entity_poly.pdbx_strand_id
1 'polypeptide(L)'
;MALFSKNDKSSIDKAKSKASLMPKRKVKKVRKAVKRENVSNTFGSQPVDFGKFVYLPEGYENFFIFLYVLIVPYVTGLIFLFFFVAKTNVTNFTSMDLTTFFVVWAIGYEIVAAVLLVLIFYSAFRFKPKAKKQQTRQKRRDNSAFPKTYKFD
;
A
#
# COMPACT_ATOMS: atom_id res chain seq x y z
N MET A 1 78.61 -28.75 -42.00
CA MET A 1 77.26 -29.03 -42.58
C MET A 1 76.34 -29.38 -41.41
N ALA A 2 75.06 -28.97 -41.44
CA ALA A 2 74.08 -28.78 -40.34
C ALA A 2 74.20 -27.38 -39.67
N LEU A 3 73.36 -26.36 -39.94
CA LEU A 3 71.88 -26.16 -39.90
C LEU A 3 71.27 -26.35 -38.50
N PHE A 4 71.00 -25.23 -37.81
CA PHE A 4 69.95 -24.95 -36.79
C PHE A 4 70.26 -23.53 -36.27
N SER A 5 69.39 -22.59 -35.92
CA SER A 5 67.99 -22.59 -35.55
C SER A 5 67.47 -21.15 -35.68
N LYS A 6 66.38 -20.94 -36.42
CA LYS A 6 65.67 -19.66 -36.51
C LYS A 6 64.18 -19.97 -36.46
N ASN A 7 63.62 -20.24 -35.28
CA ASN A 7 62.17 -20.35 -35.16
C ASN A 7 61.64 -20.19 -33.73
N ASP A 8 61.66 -18.97 -33.18
CA ASP A 8 61.10 -18.73 -31.83
C ASP A 8 60.42 -17.37 -31.65
N LYS A 9 59.81 -16.83 -32.71
CA LYS A 9 59.08 -15.54 -32.64
C LYS A 9 57.59 -15.61 -33.00
N SER A 10 57.04 -16.76 -33.38
CA SER A 10 55.64 -16.83 -33.85
C SER A 10 54.59 -17.17 -32.78
N SER A 11 55.01 -17.53 -31.56
CA SER A 11 54.08 -17.98 -30.50
C SER A 11 53.62 -16.88 -29.54
N ILE A 12 54.33 -15.75 -29.45
CA ILE A 12 53.98 -14.69 -28.49
C ILE A 12 52.89 -13.76 -29.05
N ASP A 13 52.83 -13.56 -30.37
CA ASP A 13 51.85 -12.65 -30.99
C ASP A 13 50.43 -13.24 -31.06
N LYS A 14 50.30 -14.57 -30.99
CA LYS A 14 48.98 -15.25 -30.99
C LYS A 14 48.27 -15.22 -29.64
N ALA A 15 48.97 -14.93 -28.54
CA ALA A 15 48.35 -14.84 -27.21
C ALA A 15 47.69 -13.48 -26.95
N LYS A 16 48.09 -12.41 -27.66
CA LYS A 16 47.55 -11.05 -27.44
C LYS A 16 46.26 -10.74 -28.21
N SER A 17 45.95 -11.43 -29.31
CA SER A 17 44.73 -11.13 -30.09
C SER A 17 43.45 -11.79 -29.55
N LYS A 18 43.56 -12.81 -28.69
CA LYS A 18 42.39 -13.49 -28.10
C LYS A 18 41.84 -12.83 -26.82
N ALA A 19 42.54 -11.84 -26.25
CA ALA A 19 42.11 -11.17 -25.03
C ALA A 19 41.17 -9.96 -25.25
N SER A 20 40.97 -9.48 -26.49
CA SER A 20 40.14 -8.28 -26.75
C SER A 20 38.68 -8.58 -27.17
N LEU A 21 38.31 -9.85 -27.32
CA LEU A 21 36.95 -10.27 -27.65
C LEU A 21 36.20 -10.80 -26.42
N MET A 22 36.19 -10.03 -25.34
CA MET A 22 35.16 -10.19 -24.32
C MET A 22 34.05 -9.17 -24.60
N PRO A 23 32.83 -9.61 -24.97
CA PRO A 23 31.70 -8.70 -25.01
C PRO A 23 31.46 -8.19 -23.59
N LYS A 24 31.62 -6.88 -23.39
CA LYS A 24 31.18 -6.17 -22.19
C LYS A 24 29.68 -6.40 -22.02
N ARG A 25 29.32 -7.49 -21.34
CA ARG A 25 27.96 -7.78 -20.88
C ARG A 25 27.50 -6.55 -20.10
N LYS A 26 26.58 -5.81 -20.69
CA LYS A 26 25.85 -4.73 -20.04
C LYS A 26 25.04 -5.34 -18.89
N VAL A 27 25.66 -5.49 -17.71
CA VAL A 27 24.97 -5.76 -16.45
C VAL A 27 24.29 -4.46 -16.02
N LYS A 28 23.24 -4.09 -16.77
CA LYS A 28 22.43 -2.89 -16.53
C LYS A 28 20.95 -3.27 -16.57
N LYS A 29 20.55 -4.32 -15.85
CA LYS A 29 19.12 -4.71 -15.77
C LYS A 29 18.75 -5.59 -14.57
N VAL A 30 19.34 -5.39 -13.39
CA VAL A 30 18.81 -6.00 -12.14
C VAL A 30 18.90 -5.00 -10.98
N ARG A 31 18.27 -3.83 -11.13
CA ARG A 31 18.01 -2.88 -10.02
C ARG A 31 16.66 -2.18 -10.15
N LYS A 32 15.65 -2.88 -10.70
CA LYS A 32 14.27 -2.36 -10.79
C LYS A 32 13.21 -3.29 -10.18
N ALA A 33 13.62 -4.25 -9.34
CA ALA A 33 12.68 -5.19 -8.68
C ALA A 33 12.76 -5.19 -7.15
N VAL A 34 13.56 -4.31 -6.52
CA VAL A 34 13.63 -4.17 -5.04
C VAL A 34 13.29 -2.72 -4.66
N LYS A 35 12.15 -2.23 -5.15
CA LYS A 35 11.59 -0.93 -4.75
C LYS A 35 10.07 -1.03 -4.63
N ARG A 36 9.60 -2.05 -3.90
CA ARG A 36 8.17 -2.19 -3.53
C ARG A 36 7.96 -2.57 -2.06
N GLU A 37 8.94 -2.30 -1.20
CA GLU A 37 8.85 -2.62 0.24
C GLU A 37 9.11 -1.39 1.13
N ASN A 38 8.71 -0.22 0.62
CA ASN A 38 8.48 0.96 1.46
C ASN A 38 7.08 1.48 1.18
N VAL A 39 6.07 0.60 1.23
CA VAL A 39 4.70 1.06 1.47
C VAL A 39 4.73 1.51 2.92
N SER A 40 4.86 2.82 3.03
CA SER A 40 4.96 3.61 4.23
C SER A 40 3.98 3.14 5.30
N ASN A 41 4.42 3.10 6.56
CA ASN A 41 3.57 3.16 7.75
C ASN A 41 2.84 4.53 7.78
N THR A 42 2.04 4.80 6.75
CA THR A 42 1.19 5.98 6.63
C THR A 42 -0.19 5.57 7.08
N PHE A 43 -0.87 6.48 7.78
CA PHE A 43 -2.21 6.29 8.32
C PHE A 43 -3.18 5.66 7.30
N GLY A 44 -3.15 6.08 6.03
CA GLY A 44 -4.04 5.58 4.97
C GLY A 44 -3.64 4.28 4.29
N SER A 45 -2.53 3.63 4.66
CA SER A 45 -2.07 2.37 4.03
C SER A 45 -2.29 1.13 4.93
N GLN A 46 -3.16 1.25 5.94
CA GLN A 46 -3.48 0.14 6.84
C GLN A 46 -4.39 -0.87 6.14
N PRO A 47 -4.08 -2.19 6.20
CA PRO A 47 -4.98 -3.21 5.68
C PRO A 47 -6.25 -3.27 6.53
N VAL A 48 -7.42 -3.23 5.87
CA VAL A 48 -8.73 -3.35 6.50
C VAL A 48 -9.36 -4.65 6.05
N ASP A 49 -9.52 -5.60 6.98
CA ASP A 49 -10.19 -6.88 6.73
C ASP A 49 -11.70 -6.75 6.99
N PHE A 50 -12.52 -6.68 5.94
CA PHE A 50 -13.98 -6.51 6.06
C PHE A 50 -14.72 -7.79 6.49
N GLY A 51 -14.17 -8.98 6.19
CA GLY A 51 -14.81 -10.27 6.45
C GLY A 51 -15.00 -10.61 7.94
N LYS A 52 -14.34 -9.89 8.85
CA LYS A 52 -14.53 -10.07 10.30
C LYS A 52 -15.64 -9.21 10.90
N PHE A 53 -16.06 -8.15 10.19
CA PHE A 53 -16.96 -7.14 10.76
C PHE A 53 -18.36 -7.17 10.16
N VAL A 54 -18.53 -7.68 8.95
CA VAL A 54 -19.80 -7.67 8.23
C VAL A 54 -20.04 -9.05 7.63
N TYR A 55 -21.29 -9.49 7.62
CA TYR A 55 -21.68 -10.75 6.99
C TYR A 55 -21.75 -10.56 5.47
N LEU A 56 -20.69 -10.94 4.76
CA LEU A 56 -20.65 -10.93 3.30
C LEU A 56 -20.61 -12.38 2.79
N PRO A 57 -21.67 -12.90 2.18
CA PRO A 57 -21.60 -14.19 1.50
C PRO A 57 -20.64 -14.11 0.30
N GLU A 58 -19.81 -15.14 0.13
CA GLU A 58 -18.81 -15.23 -0.94
C GLU A 58 -19.49 -15.04 -2.31
N GLY A 59 -18.94 -14.16 -3.14
CA GLY A 59 -19.45 -13.86 -4.48
C GLY A 59 -20.47 -12.72 -4.59
N TYR A 60 -21.01 -12.21 -3.47
CA TYR A 60 -21.99 -11.10 -3.48
C TYR A 60 -21.51 -9.83 -2.75
N GLU A 61 -20.21 -9.71 -2.49
CA GLU A 61 -19.66 -8.65 -1.65
C GLU A 61 -20.10 -7.24 -2.08
N ASN A 62 -19.96 -6.92 -3.37
CA ASN A 62 -20.31 -5.60 -3.91
C ASN A 62 -21.80 -5.29 -3.78
N PHE A 63 -22.65 -6.31 -3.97
CA PHE A 63 -24.10 -6.15 -3.86
C PHE A 63 -24.52 -5.84 -2.42
N PHE A 64 -23.98 -6.57 -1.45
CA PHE A 64 -24.24 -6.31 -0.04
C PHE A 64 -23.70 -4.96 0.40
N ILE A 65 -22.49 -4.58 -0.04
CA ILE A 65 -21.93 -3.25 0.25
C ILE A 65 -22.85 -2.15 -0.26
N PHE A 66 -23.33 -2.25 -1.51
CA PHE A 66 -24.28 -1.29 -2.06
C PHE A 66 -25.57 -1.22 -1.24
N LEU A 67 -26.10 -2.38 -0.84
CA LEU A 67 -27.29 -2.47 -0.02
C LEU A 67 -27.08 -1.83 1.37
N TYR A 68 -25.93 -2.04 2.00
CA TYR A 68 -25.57 -1.37 3.25
C TYR A 68 -25.48 0.14 3.09
N VAL A 69 -24.86 0.63 2.03
CA VAL A 69 -24.76 2.07 1.74
C VAL A 69 -26.13 2.70 1.57
N LEU A 70 -27.14 1.96 1.11
CA LEU A 70 -28.49 2.48 0.90
C LEU A 70 -29.36 2.36 2.16
N ILE A 71 -29.33 1.22 2.86
CA ILE A 71 -30.19 0.92 4.01
C ILE A 71 -29.71 1.62 5.29
N VAL A 72 -28.41 1.59 5.58
CA VAL A 72 -27.85 2.15 6.84
C VAL A 72 -28.23 3.62 7.06
N PRO A 73 -28.01 4.54 6.10
CA PRO A 73 -28.38 5.94 6.28
C PRO A 73 -29.89 6.10 6.40
N TYR A 74 -30.69 5.34 5.63
CA TYR A 74 -32.15 5.41 5.74
C TYR A 74 -32.63 5.08 7.17
N VAL A 75 -32.20 3.95 7.72
CA VAL A 75 -32.57 3.53 9.08
C VAL A 75 -32.09 4.55 10.12
N THR A 76 -30.87 5.06 9.95
CA THR A 76 -30.30 6.07 10.86
C THR A 76 -31.11 7.36 10.85
N GLY A 77 -31.46 7.86 9.66
CA GLY A 77 -32.29 9.05 9.49
C GLY A 77 -33.69 8.85 10.06
N LEU A 78 -34.27 7.66 9.88
CA LEU A 78 -35.60 7.33 10.38
C LEU A 78 -35.65 7.31 11.91
N ILE A 79 -34.66 6.68 12.54
CA ILE A 79 -34.47 6.70 13.99
C ILE A 79 -34.31 8.15 14.47
N PHE A 80 -33.44 8.92 13.82
CA PHE A 80 -33.21 10.32 14.19
C PHE A 80 -34.50 11.16 14.11
N LEU A 81 -35.24 11.06 13.01
CA LEU A 81 -36.50 11.77 12.83
C LEU A 81 -37.53 11.38 13.90
N PHE A 82 -37.62 10.09 14.22
CA PHE A 82 -38.54 9.57 15.23
C PHE A 82 -38.25 10.14 16.63
N PHE A 83 -36.99 10.16 17.04
CA PHE A 83 -36.60 10.65 18.37
C PHE A 83 -36.58 12.19 18.45
N PHE A 84 -35.99 12.86 17.47
CA PHE A 84 -35.75 14.31 17.54
C PHE A 84 -36.92 15.15 17.03
N VAL A 85 -37.57 14.73 15.95
CA VAL A 85 -38.63 15.53 15.31
C VAL A 85 -40.01 15.11 15.81
N ALA A 86 -40.32 13.81 15.75
CA ALA A 86 -41.62 13.29 16.17
C ALA A 86 -41.76 13.14 17.70
N LYS A 87 -40.68 13.34 18.46
CA LYS A 87 -40.63 13.19 19.93
C LYS A 87 -41.24 11.86 20.41
N THR A 88 -40.93 10.77 19.72
CA THR A 88 -41.43 9.40 20.00
C THR A 88 -42.95 9.19 19.83
N ASN A 89 -43.65 10.15 19.22
CA ASN A 89 -45.07 10.00 18.93
C ASN A 89 -45.27 9.36 17.55
N VAL A 90 -45.75 8.11 17.53
CA VAL A 90 -45.99 7.35 16.31
C VAL A 90 -47.03 8.03 15.41
N THR A 91 -48.07 8.65 15.98
CA THR A 91 -49.09 9.37 15.22
C THR A 91 -48.49 10.54 14.44
N ASN A 92 -47.64 11.36 15.10
CA ASN A 92 -46.95 12.47 14.45
C ASN A 92 -45.97 11.99 13.38
N PHE A 93 -45.33 10.83 13.61
CA PHE A 93 -44.38 10.25 12.68
C PHE A 93 -45.08 9.72 11.41
N THR A 94 -46.23 9.05 11.55
CA THR A 94 -47.01 8.52 10.42
C THR A 94 -47.72 9.63 9.62
N SER A 95 -48.00 10.78 10.23
CA SER A 95 -48.55 11.95 9.52
C SER A 95 -47.54 12.66 8.60
N MET A 96 -46.27 12.27 8.60
CA MET A 96 -45.29 12.82 7.66
C MET A 96 -45.41 12.21 6.27
N ASP A 97 -45.34 13.07 5.27
CA ASP A 97 -45.61 12.75 3.88
C ASP A 97 -44.51 11.88 3.25
N LEU A 98 -44.85 11.01 2.29
CA LEU A 98 -43.90 10.05 1.68
C LEU A 98 -42.79 10.74 0.87
N THR A 99 -43.01 11.97 0.41
CA THR A 99 -41.98 12.84 -0.20
C THR A 99 -40.80 13.12 0.75
N THR A 100 -41.03 12.96 2.06
CA THR A 100 -40.00 13.06 3.10
C THR A 100 -38.99 11.91 3.01
N PHE A 101 -39.24 10.82 2.25
CA PHE A 101 -38.30 9.69 2.14
C PHE A 101 -36.87 10.15 1.78
N PHE A 102 -36.72 10.98 0.73
CA PHE A 102 -35.42 11.51 0.32
C PHE A 102 -34.80 12.42 1.38
N VAL A 103 -35.63 13.17 2.11
CA VAL A 103 -35.20 14.04 3.21
C VAL A 103 -34.67 13.20 4.38
N VAL A 104 -35.41 12.17 4.80
CA VAL A 104 -34.98 11.22 5.84
C VAL A 104 -33.67 10.54 5.44
N TRP A 105 -33.58 10.11 4.18
CA TRP A 105 -32.39 9.47 3.64
C TRP A 105 -31.17 10.41 3.64
N ALA A 106 -31.33 11.66 3.19
CA ALA A 106 -30.29 12.68 3.21
C ALA A 106 -29.82 13.02 4.63
N ILE A 107 -30.76 13.24 5.57
CA ILE A 107 -30.44 13.45 7.00
C ILE A 107 -29.65 12.26 7.54
N GLY A 108 -30.03 11.05 7.15
CA GLY A 108 -29.31 9.83 7.48
C GLY A 108 -27.84 9.86 7.06
N TYR A 109 -27.53 10.29 5.83
CA TYR A 109 -26.14 10.42 5.39
C TYR A 109 -25.37 11.45 6.18
N GLU A 110 -25.97 12.59 6.50
CA GLU A 110 -25.29 13.63 7.27
C GLU A 110 -24.83 13.09 8.64
N ILE A 111 -25.71 12.34 9.32
CA ILE A 111 -25.39 11.74 10.61
C ILE A 111 -24.28 10.70 10.47
N VAL A 112 -24.40 9.78 9.51
CA VAL A 112 -23.39 8.72 9.28
C VAL A 112 -22.04 9.34 8.89
N ALA A 113 -22.04 10.37 8.04
CA ALA A 113 -20.85 11.10 7.62
C ALA A 113 -20.21 11.84 8.79
N ALA A 114 -20.99 12.53 9.64
CA ALA A 114 -20.48 13.21 10.82
C ALA A 114 -19.81 12.23 11.80
N VAL A 115 -20.44 11.07 12.04
CA VAL A 115 -19.85 10.02 12.88
C VAL A 115 -18.55 9.48 12.26
N LEU A 116 -18.55 9.16 10.97
CA LEU A 116 -17.34 8.71 10.26
C LEU A 116 -16.22 9.75 10.32
N LEU A 117 -16.54 11.03 10.11
CA LEU A 117 -15.58 12.13 10.18
C LEU A 117 -14.97 12.22 11.57
N VAL A 118 -15.78 12.15 12.63
CA VAL A 118 -15.31 12.15 14.01
C VAL A 118 -14.42 10.94 14.29
N LEU A 119 -14.75 9.75 13.79
CA LEU A 119 -13.94 8.55 13.95
C LEU A 119 -12.59 8.65 13.23
N ILE A 120 -12.59 9.15 11.99
CA ILE A 120 -11.36 9.38 11.22
C ILE A 120 -10.49 10.41 11.95
N PHE A 121 -11.08 11.51 12.39
CA PHE A 121 -10.40 12.55 13.15
C PHE A 121 -9.79 11.98 14.44
N TYR A 122 -10.59 11.29 15.26
CA TYR A 122 -10.13 10.63 16.48
C TYR A 122 -8.97 9.67 16.23
N SER A 123 -9.07 8.85 15.17
CA SER A 123 -8.01 7.92 14.77
C SER A 123 -6.74 8.65 14.34
N ALA A 124 -6.87 9.78 13.63
CA ALA A 124 -5.74 10.63 13.25
C ALA A 124 -5.02 11.22 14.47
N PHE A 125 -5.73 11.70 15.50
CA PHE A 125 -5.11 12.17 16.76
C PHE A 125 -4.37 11.06 17.50
N ARG A 126 -4.88 9.82 17.44
CA ARG A 126 -4.28 8.67 18.12
C ARG A 126 -3.10 8.06 17.34
N PHE A 127 -2.90 8.44 16.08
CA PHE A 127 -1.86 7.87 15.25
C PHE A 127 -0.45 8.27 15.73
N LYS A 128 0.27 7.30 16.30
CA LYS A 128 1.69 7.45 16.65
C LYS A 128 2.56 6.79 15.57
N PRO A 129 3.33 7.54 14.77
CA PRO A 129 4.20 6.95 13.76
C PRO A 129 5.27 6.08 14.43
N LYS A 130 5.34 4.79 14.07
CA LYS A 130 6.40 3.90 14.58
C LYS A 130 7.75 4.30 13.96
N ALA A 131 8.64 4.85 14.78
CA ALA A 131 9.99 5.21 14.36
C ALA A 131 10.78 3.96 13.90
N LYS A 132 11.29 3.99 12.67
CA LYS A 132 12.08 2.91 12.05
C LYS A 132 13.42 2.73 12.77
N LYS A 133 13.52 1.82 13.75
CA LYS A 133 14.81 1.43 14.38
C LYS A 133 15.61 0.35 13.61
N GLN A 134 15.08 -0.26 12.55
CA GLN A 134 15.68 -1.49 11.98
C GLN A 134 16.54 -1.30 10.72
N GLN A 135 16.34 -0.26 9.90
CA GLN A 135 17.10 -0.10 8.64
C GLN A 135 18.55 0.37 8.84
N THR A 136 18.86 1.06 9.94
CA THR A 136 20.24 1.52 10.23
C THR A 136 21.15 0.38 10.73
N ARG A 137 20.58 -0.68 11.33
CA ARG A 137 21.35 -1.85 11.80
C ARG A 137 21.74 -2.79 10.65
N GLN A 138 20.84 -3.02 9.69
CA GLN A 138 21.15 -3.83 8.51
C GLN A 138 22.24 -3.16 7.65
N LYS A 139 22.11 -1.85 7.41
CA LYS A 139 23.10 -1.07 6.64
C LYS A 139 24.48 -0.99 7.32
N ARG A 140 24.56 -1.10 8.65
CA ARG A 140 25.84 -1.21 9.38
C ARG A 140 26.47 -2.60 9.24
N ARG A 141 25.68 -3.68 9.23
CA ARG A 141 26.20 -5.05 9.06
C ARG A 141 26.75 -5.30 7.65
N ASP A 142 26.08 -4.79 6.62
CA ASP A 142 26.53 -4.99 5.24
C ASP A 142 27.77 -4.14 4.92
N ASN A 143 27.92 -2.96 5.54
CA ASN A 143 29.13 -2.14 5.41
C ASN A 143 30.30 -2.63 6.27
N SER A 144 30.08 -3.45 7.32
CA SER A 144 31.16 -4.11 8.05
C SER A 144 31.70 -5.36 7.34
N ALA A 145 31.00 -5.88 6.33
CA ALA A 145 31.43 -7.08 5.59
C ALA A 145 32.46 -6.79 4.48
N PHE A 146 32.69 -5.52 4.12
CA PHE A 146 33.70 -5.13 3.14
C PHE A 146 34.45 -3.87 3.59
N PRO A 147 35.59 -4.00 4.30
CA PRO A 147 36.48 -2.88 4.53
C PRO A 147 37.03 -2.39 3.17
N LYS A 148 36.78 -1.12 2.86
CA LYS A 148 37.44 -0.44 1.74
C LYS A 148 38.89 -0.17 2.13
N THR A 149 39.79 -1.07 1.74
CA THR A 149 41.23 -0.79 1.73
C THR A 149 41.83 -1.26 0.41
N TYR A 150 41.98 -0.31 -0.52
CA TYR A 150 43.03 -0.40 -1.53
C TYR A 150 43.60 1.00 -1.70
N LYS A 151 44.66 1.28 -0.94
CA LYS A 151 45.69 2.25 -1.33
C LYS A 151 46.59 1.53 -2.31
N PHE A 152 46.77 2.09 -3.50
CA PHE A 152 47.90 1.79 -4.36
C PHE A 152 48.79 3.03 -4.28
N ASP A 153 50.00 2.83 -3.75
CA ASP A 153 51.12 3.76 -3.83
C ASP A 153 51.81 3.62 -5.20
#